data_AF-A0A8S8Z0V7-F1
#
_entry.id   AF-A0A8S8Z0V7-F1
#
_cell.length_a   1.000
_cell.length_b   1.000
_cell.length_c   1.000
_cell.angle_alpha   90.00
_cell.angle_beta   90.00
_cell.angle_gamma   90.00
#
_symmetry.space_group_name_H-M   'P 1'
#
loop_
_entity.id
_entity.type
_entity.pdbx_description
1 polymer ?
#
loop_
_entity_poly.entity_id
_entity_poly.type
_entity_poly.pdbx_seq_one_letter_code
_entity_poly.pdbx_strand_id
1 'polypeptide(L)'
;MPKTVHISGAVDAFYHALADRLHRAGAMLTDDPSEAEVTVGLGEGASGDVAIVPAHVEHGEASLVVRIHDLLVPEGAIDWSEEIIHEWADWVRGWSRGNPSP
;
A
#
# COMPACT_ATOMS: atom_id res chain seq x y z
N MET A 1 0.87 -25.92 -1.78
CA MET A 1 2.09 -25.39 -1.12
C MET A 1 1.88 -23.90 -0.92
N PRO A 2 2.25 -23.33 0.24
CA PRO A 2 2.25 -21.89 0.43
C PRO A 2 3.21 -21.26 -0.58
N LYS A 3 2.85 -20.09 -1.14
CA LYS A 3 3.71 -19.33 -2.05
C LYS A 3 4.63 -18.43 -1.25
N THR A 4 5.92 -18.40 -1.60
CA THR A 4 6.87 -17.43 -1.05
C THR A 4 6.75 -16.10 -1.80
N VAL A 5 6.52 -15.02 -1.08
CA VAL A 5 6.28 -13.68 -1.64
C VAL A 5 7.29 -12.70 -1.07
N HIS A 6 7.91 -11.91 -1.95
CA HIS A 6 8.71 -10.75 -1.56
C HIS A 6 7.94 -9.47 -1.88
N ILE A 7 7.91 -8.53 -0.92
CA ILE A 7 7.27 -7.23 -1.09
C ILE A 7 8.37 -6.16 -1.03
N SER A 8 8.48 -5.32 -2.07
CA SER A 8 9.42 -4.21 -2.16
C SER A 8 8.70 -2.87 -2.21
N GLY A 9 9.38 -1.79 -1.83
CA GLY A 9 8.82 -0.43 -1.77
C GLY A 9 8.80 0.14 -0.34
N ALA A 10 8.09 1.25 -0.15
CA ALA A 10 8.02 1.91 1.15
C ALA A 10 7.30 1.03 2.20
N VAL A 11 7.89 0.95 3.39
CA VAL A 11 7.30 0.24 4.54
C VAL A 11 6.39 1.20 5.29
N ASP A 12 5.14 1.27 4.85
CA ASP A 12 4.09 2.07 5.46
C ASP A 12 2.93 1.19 6.00
N ALA A 13 1.85 1.83 6.44
CA ALA A 13 0.69 1.10 6.95
C ALA A 13 -0.01 0.26 5.87
N PHE A 14 0.08 0.61 4.58
CA PHE A 14 -0.44 -0.22 3.50
C PHE A 14 0.43 -1.46 3.30
N TYR A 15 1.76 -1.31 3.29
CA TYR A 15 2.70 -2.44 3.27
C TYR A 15 2.36 -3.44 4.38
N HIS A 16 2.20 -2.98 5.62
CA HIS A 16 1.89 -3.85 6.75
C HIS A 16 0.53 -4.55 6.59
N ALA A 17 -0.50 -3.82 6.14
CA ALA A 17 -1.82 -4.40 5.90
C ALA A 17 -1.80 -5.46 4.79
N LEU A 18 -1.05 -5.22 3.71
CA LEU A 18 -0.88 -6.16 2.61
C LEU A 18 -0.13 -7.41 3.05
N ALA A 19 1.00 -7.25 3.74
CA ALA A 19 1.81 -8.34 4.28
C ALA A 19 0.99 -9.25 5.20
N ASP A 20 0.26 -8.66 6.15
CA ASP A 20 -0.62 -9.37 7.08
C ASP A 20 -1.77 -10.09 6.35
N ARG A 21 -2.37 -9.48 5.33
CA ARG A 21 -3.39 -10.13 4.50
C ARG A 21 -2.85 -11.32 3.70
N LEU A 22 -1.67 -11.19 3.10
CA LEU A 22 -1.00 -12.27 2.36
C LEU A 22 -0.62 -13.43 3.30
N HIS A 23 -0.08 -13.12 4.47
CA HIS A 23 0.24 -14.13 5.48
C HIS A 23 -1.02 -14.91 5.91
N ARG A 24 -2.13 -14.21 6.20
CA ARG A 24 -3.42 -14.86 6.52
C ARG A 24 -4.01 -15.66 5.36
N ALA A 25 -3.68 -15.33 4.12
CA ALA A 25 -4.06 -16.11 2.94
C ALA A 25 -3.19 -17.37 2.75
N GLY A 26 -2.18 -17.58 3.61
CA GLY A 26 -1.28 -18.73 3.58
C GLY A 26 -0.01 -18.50 2.77
N ALA A 27 0.35 -17.25 2.45
CA ALA A 27 1.64 -16.93 1.86
C ALA A 27 2.75 -16.90 2.92
N MET A 28 3.98 -17.23 2.51
CA MET A 28 5.19 -17.00 3.30
C MET A 28 5.87 -15.73 2.79
N LEU A 29 6.27 -14.84 3.68
CA LEU A 29 6.99 -13.61 3.30
C LEU A 29 8.50 -13.84 3.41
N THR A 30 9.25 -13.29 2.46
CA THR A 30 10.72 -13.29 2.47
C THR A 30 11.26 -11.90 2.20
N ASP A 31 12.37 -11.56 2.86
CA ASP A 31 13.13 -10.34 2.61
C ASP A 31 14.12 -10.51 1.44
N ASP A 32 14.38 -11.75 1.00
CA ASP A 32 15.25 -12.06 -0.14
C ASP A 32 14.42 -12.26 -1.43
N PRO A 33 14.49 -11.35 -2.41
CA PRO A 33 13.75 -11.47 -3.67
C PRO A 33 14.15 -12.70 -4.50
N SER A 34 15.36 -13.24 -4.31
CA SER A 34 15.82 -14.43 -5.05
C SER A 34 15.19 -15.73 -4.57
N GLU A 35 14.65 -15.74 -3.35
CA GLU A 35 13.91 -16.87 -2.77
C GLU A 35 12.40 -16.77 -3.05
N ALA A 36 11.94 -15.68 -3.65
CA ALA A 36 10.53 -15.41 -3.89
C ALA A 36 10.03 -16.16 -5.13
N GLU A 37 8.83 -16.74 -5.02
CA GLU A 37 8.09 -17.26 -6.17
C GLU A 37 7.22 -16.18 -6.82
N VAL A 38 6.90 -15.12 -6.08
CA VAL A 38 6.14 -13.95 -6.54
C VAL A 38 6.74 -12.70 -5.91
N THR A 39 6.95 -11.67 -6.72
CA THR A 39 7.45 -10.36 -6.31
C THR A 39 6.35 -9.31 -6.44
N VAL A 40 6.17 -8.50 -5.39
CA VAL A 40 5.18 -7.42 -5.34
C VAL A 40 5.89 -6.09 -5.05
N GLY A 41 5.93 -5.18 -6.01
CA GLY A 41 6.47 -3.84 -5.82
C GLY A 41 5.38 -2.84 -5.43
N LEU A 42 5.70 -1.91 -4.52
CA LEU A 42 4.81 -0.85 -4.04
C LEU A 42 5.37 0.55 -4.35
N GLY A 43 4.52 1.47 -4.80
CA GLY A 43 4.84 2.90 -4.94
C GLY A 43 5.43 3.28 -6.31
N GLU A 44 6.00 4.49 -6.40
CA GLU A 44 6.58 5.01 -7.64
C GLU A 44 7.71 4.10 -8.14
N GLY A 45 7.68 3.77 -9.43
CA GLY A 45 8.69 2.92 -10.05
C GLY A 45 8.61 1.44 -9.68
N ALA A 46 7.56 1.00 -8.97
CA ALA A 46 7.35 -0.39 -8.59
C ALA A 46 7.41 -1.35 -9.79
N SER A 47 8.09 -2.48 -9.62
CA SER A 47 8.27 -3.53 -10.63
C SER A 47 8.18 -4.92 -9.99
N GLY A 48 8.05 -5.95 -10.82
CA GLY A 48 7.96 -7.35 -10.38
C GLY A 48 6.82 -8.11 -11.03
N ASP A 49 6.38 -9.22 -10.44
CA ASP A 49 5.22 -9.95 -10.95
C ASP A 49 3.94 -9.11 -10.81
N VAL A 50 3.83 -8.38 -9.69
CA VAL A 50 2.76 -7.42 -9.43
C VAL A 50 3.36 -6.07 -9.03
N ALA A 51 2.97 -4.99 -9.70
CA ALA A 51 3.23 -3.63 -9.28
C ALA A 51 1.95 -2.99 -8.75
N ILE A 52 1.98 -2.47 -7.52
CA ILE A 52 0.89 -1.72 -6.90
C ILE A 52 1.31 -0.27 -6.78
N VAL A 53 0.65 0.62 -7.49
CA VAL A 53 1.07 2.03 -7.60
C VAL A 53 -0.07 3.01 -7.36
N PRO A 54 0.19 4.18 -6.75
CA PRO A 54 -0.73 5.32 -6.77
C PRO A 54 -1.15 5.69 -8.20
N ALA A 55 -2.35 6.26 -8.36
CA ALA A 55 -2.92 6.50 -9.69
C ALA A 55 -2.08 7.41 -10.59
N HIS A 56 -1.38 8.38 -10.01
CA HIS A 56 -0.65 9.43 -10.73
C HIS A 56 0.84 9.13 -10.89
N VAL A 57 1.33 7.98 -10.44
CA VAL A 57 2.74 7.60 -10.57
C VAL A 57 2.95 6.50 -11.61
N GLU A 58 4.14 6.50 -12.19
CA GLU A 58 4.55 5.48 -13.14
C GLU A 58 5.04 4.22 -12.42
N HIS A 59 4.92 3.07 -13.09
CA HIS A 59 5.47 1.79 -12.64
C HIS A 59 6.61 1.36 -13.56
N GLY A 60 7.48 0.48 -13.06
CA GLY A 60 8.46 -0.24 -13.86
C GLY A 60 7.84 -1.40 -14.64
N GLU A 61 8.66 -2.36 -15.06
CA GLU A 61 8.14 -3.57 -15.70
C GLU A 61 7.37 -4.45 -14.70
N ALA A 62 6.13 -4.80 -15.06
CA ALA A 62 5.34 -5.74 -14.30
C ALA A 62 4.38 -6.57 -15.16
N SER A 63 4.10 -7.79 -14.72
CA SER A 63 3.13 -8.68 -15.38
C SER A 63 1.68 -8.30 -15.06
N LEU A 64 1.44 -7.81 -13.84
CA LEU A 64 0.17 -7.24 -13.39
C LEU A 64 0.42 -5.89 -12.75
N VAL A 65 -0.40 -4.90 -13.10
CA VAL A 65 -0.38 -3.57 -12.50
C VAL A 65 -1.72 -3.33 -11.80
N VAL A 66 -1.65 -2.99 -10.51
CA VAL A 66 -2.79 -2.56 -9.70
C VAL A 66 -2.62 -1.08 -9.40
N ARG A 67 -3.51 -0.24 -9.97
CA ARG A 67 -3.52 1.20 -9.68
C ARG A 67 -4.50 1.52 -8.57
N ILE A 68 -3.99 2.14 -7.51
CA ILE A 68 -4.78 2.63 -6.38
C ILE A 68 -5.03 4.11 -6.61
N HIS A 69 -6.29 4.46 -6.89
CA HIS A 69 -6.69 5.86 -7.03
C HIS A 69 -6.83 6.56 -5.69
N ASP A 70 -7.15 5.80 -4.66
CA ASP A 70 -7.50 6.36 -3.36
C ASP A 70 -7.36 5.29 -2.28
N LEU A 71 -6.73 5.66 -1.17
CA LEU A 71 -6.53 4.78 -0.02
C LEU A 71 -6.59 5.58 1.28
N LEU A 72 -7.61 5.27 2.07
CA LEU A 72 -7.72 5.77 3.44
C LEU A 72 -6.81 4.97 4.37
N VAL A 73 -5.73 5.61 4.83
CA VAL A 73 -4.84 5.04 5.83
C VAL A 73 -4.96 5.86 7.13
N PRO A 74 -5.37 5.24 8.25
CA PRO A 74 -5.63 5.96 9.49
C PRO A 74 -4.43 6.73 10.06
N GLU A 75 -3.20 6.27 9.78
CA GLU A 75 -1.95 6.87 10.26
C GLU A 75 -0.84 6.65 9.22
N GLY A 76 -0.09 7.70 8.88
CA GLY A 76 1.21 7.57 8.19
C GLY A 76 1.20 7.22 6.70
N ALA A 77 0.11 7.44 5.95
CA ALA A 77 0.19 7.35 4.49
C ALA A 77 0.82 8.61 3.91
N ILE A 78 2.00 8.44 3.35
CA ILE A 78 2.60 9.38 2.42
C ILE A 78 2.33 8.76 1.03
N ASP A 79 1.78 9.54 0.10
CA ASP A 79 1.62 9.25 -1.34
C ASP A 79 0.48 8.31 -1.82
N TRP A 80 -0.37 7.74 -0.95
CA TRP A 80 -1.47 6.85 -1.39
C TRP A 80 -2.86 7.50 -1.55
N SER A 81 -3.01 8.78 -1.19
CA SER A 81 -4.29 9.49 -1.34
C SER A 81 -4.11 10.93 -1.81
N GLU A 82 -5.16 11.49 -2.38
CA GLU A 82 -5.26 12.93 -2.59
C GLU A 82 -5.58 13.61 -1.25
N GLU A 83 -4.89 14.72 -0.95
CA GLU A 83 -4.94 15.52 0.28
C GLU A 83 -6.37 15.74 0.83
N ILE A 84 -7.37 15.81 -0.06
CA ILE A 84 -8.81 16.00 0.19
C ILE A 84 -9.39 14.99 1.19
N ILE A 85 -8.95 13.74 1.15
CA ILE A 85 -9.53 12.69 2.01
C ILE A 85 -8.90 12.66 3.39
N HIS A 86 -7.63 13.07 3.49
CA HIS A 86 -7.00 13.33 4.78
C HIS A 86 -7.64 14.54 5.47
N GLU A 87 -7.96 15.61 4.73
CA GLU A 87 -8.72 16.76 5.27
C GLU A 87 -10.12 16.34 5.77
N TRP A 88 -10.82 15.48 5.04
CA TRP A 88 -12.10 14.93 5.49
C TRP A 88 -11.98 14.05 6.74
N ALA A 89 -10.97 13.18 6.79
CA ALA A 89 -10.72 12.31 7.94
C ALA A 89 -10.36 13.13 9.19
N ASP A 90 -9.55 14.18 9.03
CA ASP A 90 -9.20 15.11 10.10
C ASP A 90 -10.40 15.96 10.55
N TRP A 91 -11.26 16.38 9.61
CA TRP A 91 -12.52 17.07 9.92
C TRP A 91 -13.46 16.19 10.77
N VAL A 92 -13.66 14.91 10.39
CA VAL A 92 -14.47 13.95 11.15
C VAL A 92 -13.86 13.68 12.54
N ARG A 93 -12.53 13.55 12.64
CA ARG A 93 -11.83 13.39 13.93
C ARG A 93 -11.96 14.65 14.80
N GLY A 94 -11.86 15.84 14.22
CA GLY A 94 -12.05 17.13 14.91
C GLY A 94 -13.45 17.28 15.50
N TRP A 95 -14.47 16.78 14.81
CA TRP A 95 -15.85 16.76 15.28
C TRP A 95 -16.03 15.93 16.56
N SER A 96 -15.39 14.76 16.62
CA SER A 96 -15.41 13.91 17.83
C SER A 96 -14.69 14.52 19.04
N ARG A 97 -13.79 15.48 18.81
CA ARG A 97 -13.03 16.20 19.85
C ARG A 97 -13.69 17.53 20.27
N GLY A 98 -14.88 17.83 19.75
CA GLY A 98 -15.70 18.94 20.21
C GLY A 98 -15.29 20.33 19.71
N ASN A 99 -14.52 20.43 18.63
CA ASN A 99 -14.15 21.73 18.07
C ASN A 99 -14.48 21.84 16.58
N PRO A 100 -15.75 22.12 16.21
CA PRO A 100 -16.08 22.52 14.86
C PRO A 100 -15.91 24.04 14.74
N SER A 101 -14.94 24.48 13.95
CA SER A 101 -14.99 25.81 13.35
C SER A 101 -15.07 25.65 11.82
N PRO A 102 -15.94 26.41 11.15
CA PRO A 102 -16.06 26.41 9.69
C PRO A 102 -14.84 27.03 9.00
#